data_AF-A0A5K1UZG1-F1
#
_entry.id   AF-A0A5K1UZG1-F1
#
_cell.length_a   1.000
_cell.length_b   1.000
_cell.length_c   1.000
_cell.angle_alpha   90.00
_cell.angle_beta   90.00
_cell.angle_gamma   90.00
#
_symmetry.space_group_name_H-M   'P 1'
#
loop_
_entity.id
_entity.type
_entity.pdbx_description
1 polymer ?
#
loop_
_entity_poly.entity_id
_entity_poly.type
_entity_poly.pdbx_seq_one_letter_code
_entity_poly.pdbx_strand_id
1 'polypeptide(L)'
;MKCNCCWKDIDPSEYYVVNKCKHIFCSYCAQKAWLNGNYKCPLCQITLTEDDISRNDSTDFESIAQQLYGISPKNLNEIICLISNFNQKQQLLYESKLQHDNRVNEKKLNVKYQQVISKAFDYRKQRDQVKNELEKYKKENEKLELENQQFKALIQEYEQNSKQTKDIILRMQQEQSEKNSIISSKLFSPQTNQVKQLFKQNAFEVSSNAVLQKKLNTKINDKFAQLKKIREENKKEINLKPTSKKNTFSLEKKRIPILQSPVVNRPMFTSPLKSVVIPFTPI
;
A
#
# COMPACT_ATOMS: atom_id res chain seq x y z
N MET A 1 -67.02 3.78 4.32
CA MET A 1 -66.43 4.82 3.42
C MET A 1 -66.71 6.18 4.02
N LYS A 2 -66.00 7.26 3.65
CA LYS A 2 -66.23 8.60 4.23
C LYS A 2 -66.81 9.58 3.22
N CYS A 3 -67.71 10.44 3.68
CA CYS A 3 -68.28 11.50 2.86
C CYS A 3 -67.21 12.54 2.52
N ASN A 4 -67.03 12.85 1.24
CA ASN A 4 -66.07 13.85 0.78
C ASN A 4 -66.41 15.30 1.21
N CYS A 5 -67.62 15.55 1.71
CA CYS A 5 -68.03 16.86 2.23
C CYS A 5 -67.89 16.98 3.75
N CYS A 6 -68.51 16.08 4.52
CA CYS A 6 -68.55 16.17 5.98
C CYS A 6 -67.56 15.24 6.70
N TRP A 7 -66.82 14.40 5.97
CA TRP A 7 -65.81 13.46 6.48
C TRP A 7 -66.33 12.41 7.49
N LYS A 8 -67.65 12.34 7.68
CA LYS A 8 -68.30 11.30 8.48
C LYS A 8 -68.34 9.98 7.70
N ASP A 9 -68.33 8.89 8.44
CA ASP A 9 -68.55 7.56 7.86
C ASP A 9 -69.97 7.48 7.27
N ILE A 10 -70.06 6.90 6.08
CA ILE A 10 -71.31 6.70 5.34
C ILE A 10 -71.67 5.23 5.39
N ASP A 11 -72.96 4.96 5.57
CA ASP A 11 -73.54 3.64 5.42
C ASP A 11 -73.38 3.15 3.96
N PRO A 12 -72.78 1.97 3.73
CA PRO A 12 -72.69 1.38 2.39
C PRO A 12 -74.03 1.27 1.66
N SER A 13 -75.17 1.23 2.36
CA SER A 13 -76.49 1.13 1.74
C SER A 13 -77.06 2.45 1.23
N GLU A 14 -76.52 3.61 1.65
CA GLU A 14 -77.12 4.91 1.34
C GLU A 14 -76.08 6.01 1.10
N TYR A 15 -75.59 6.07 -0.14
CA TYR A 15 -74.70 7.15 -0.56
C TYR A 15 -74.91 7.55 -2.01
N TYR A 16 -74.41 8.73 -2.35
CA TYR A 16 -74.47 9.28 -3.69
C TYR A 16 -73.07 9.38 -4.29
N VAL A 17 -72.94 8.99 -5.55
CA VAL A 17 -71.72 9.13 -6.33
C VAL A 17 -71.98 10.09 -7.48
N VAL A 18 -71.05 11.03 -7.65
CA VAL A 18 -71.01 11.84 -8.87
C VAL A 18 -70.22 11.09 -9.93
N ASN A 19 -70.87 10.55 -10.96
CA ASN A 19 -70.27 9.70 -11.98
C ASN A 19 -69.12 10.36 -12.74
N LYS A 20 -69.19 11.68 -13.00
CA LYS A 20 -68.16 12.44 -13.71
C LYS A 20 -66.86 12.61 -12.92
N CYS A 21 -66.95 12.92 -11.63
CA CYS A 21 -65.77 13.23 -10.81
C CYS A 21 -65.49 12.21 -9.69
N LYS A 22 -66.30 11.16 -9.59
CA LYS A 22 -66.19 10.03 -8.67
C LYS A 22 -66.17 10.41 -7.17
N HIS A 23 -66.63 11.61 -6.82
CA HIS A 23 -66.78 12.03 -5.43
C HIS A 23 -68.03 11.42 -4.79
N ILE A 24 -67.92 11.10 -3.50
CA ILE A 24 -68.89 10.33 -2.74
C ILE A 24 -69.45 11.19 -1.60
N PHE A 25 -70.76 11.26 -1.49
CA PHE A 25 -71.44 12.08 -0.50
C PHE A 25 -72.48 11.25 0.27
N CYS A 26 -72.63 11.51 1.57
CA CYS A 26 -73.74 10.95 2.33
C CYS A 26 -75.06 11.56 1.85
N SER A 27 -76.17 10.85 2.08
CA SER A 27 -77.52 11.29 1.69
C SER A 27 -77.82 12.74 2.10
N TYR A 28 -77.49 13.12 3.35
CA TYR A 28 -77.67 14.48 3.83
C TYR A 28 -76.88 15.55 3.05
N CYS A 29 -75.59 15.29 2.79
CA CYS A 29 -74.74 16.24 2.05
C CYS A 29 -75.13 16.35 0.58
N ALA A 30 -75.51 15.23 -0.04
CA ALA A 30 -76.01 15.15 -1.41
C ALA A 30 -77.30 15.95 -1.57
N GLN A 31 -78.29 15.69 -0.71
CA GLN A 31 -79.54 16.41 -0.67
C GLN A 31 -79.32 17.91 -0.49
N LYS A 32 -78.53 18.32 0.51
CA LYS A 32 -78.23 19.74 0.74
C LYS A 32 -77.58 20.42 -0.46
N ALA A 33 -76.74 19.71 -1.20
CA ALA A 33 -76.05 20.25 -2.37
C ALA A 33 -76.96 20.41 -3.58
N TRP A 34 -77.87 19.47 -3.83
CA TRP A 34 -78.57 19.35 -5.12
C TRP A 34 -80.08 19.63 -5.06
N LEU A 35 -80.71 19.67 -3.87
CA LEU A 35 -82.15 19.93 -3.69
C LEU A 35 -82.63 21.26 -4.31
N ASN A 36 -81.75 22.24 -4.47
CA ASN A 36 -82.09 23.56 -5.00
C ASN A 36 -81.84 23.70 -6.52
N GLY A 37 -81.69 22.59 -7.25
CA GLY A 37 -81.42 22.60 -8.70
C GLY A 37 -80.00 23.06 -9.09
N ASN A 38 -79.14 23.30 -8.10
CA ASN A 38 -77.73 23.62 -8.31
C ASN A 38 -76.92 22.33 -8.45
N TYR A 39 -76.96 21.74 -9.64
CA TYR A 39 -76.20 20.54 -9.99
C TYR A 39 -74.71 20.86 -10.17
N LYS A 40 -74.01 21.13 -9.07
CA LYS A 40 -72.55 21.24 -9.01
C LYS A 40 -72.01 20.29 -7.96
N CYS A 41 -70.85 19.69 -8.23
CA CYS A 41 -70.18 18.88 -7.21
C CYS A 41 -69.71 19.78 -6.05
N PRO A 42 -70.07 19.50 -4.78
CA PRO A 42 -69.62 20.30 -3.64
C PRO A 42 -68.11 20.40 -3.47
N LEU A 43 -67.37 19.38 -3.94
CA LEU A 43 -65.92 19.29 -3.74
C LEU A 43 -65.12 19.94 -4.88
N CYS A 44 -65.43 19.62 -6.13
CA CYS A 44 -64.68 20.12 -7.30
C CYS A 44 -65.42 21.14 -8.16
N GLN A 45 -66.66 21.49 -7.81
CA GLN A 45 -67.48 22.52 -8.46
C GLN A 45 -67.80 22.26 -9.95
N ILE A 46 -67.52 21.06 -10.47
CA ILE A 46 -67.90 20.68 -11.83
C ILE A 46 -69.43 20.68 -11.95
N THR A 47 -69.94 21.21 -13.07
CA THR A 47 -71.37 21.19 -13.39
C THR A 47 -71.81 19.78 -13.75
N LEU A 48 -72.94 19.36 -13.20
CA LEU A 48 -73.53 18.04 -13.29
C LEU A 48 -74.89 18.11 -13.96
N THR A 49 -75.31 17.01 -14.56
CA THR A 49 -76.72 16.72 -14.90
C THR A 49 -77.28 15.71 -13.90
N GLU A 50 -78.59 15.48 -13.92
CA GLU A 50 -79.23 14.47 -13.07
C GLU A 50 -78.64 13.07 -13.30
N ASP A 51 -78.33 12.72 -14.55
CA ASP A 51 -77.69 11.45 -14.94
C ASP A 51 -76.26 11.28 -14.39
N ASP A 52 -75.60 12.40 -14.04
CA ASP A 52 -74.27 12.35 -13.44
C ASP A 52 -74.31 12.01 -11.95
N ILE A 53 -75.49 11.97 -11.32
CA ILE A 53 -75.67 11.69 -9.90
C ILE A 53 -76.35 10.33 -9.77
N SER A 54 -75.61 9.35 -9.27
CA SER A 54 -76.18 8.03 -8.99
C SER A 54 -76.29 7.82 -7.49
N ARG A 55 -77.52 7.52 -7.05
CA ARG A 55 -77.76 6.95 -5.73
C ARG A 55 -77.40 5.47 -5.80
N ASN A 56 -76.50 5.01 -4.93
CA ASN A 56 -76.28 3.58 -4.79
C ASN A 56 -77.14 3.06 -3.64
N ASP A 57 -78.09 2.19 -3.98
CA ASP A 57 -78.91 1.43 -3.04
C ASP A 57 -78.43 -0.03 -2.93
N SER A 58 -77.38 -0.41 -3.67
CA SER A 58 -76.80 -1.75 -3.64
C SER A 58 -75.74 -1.87 -2.55
N THR A 59 -75.90 -2.87 -1.69
CA THR A 59 -74.89 -3.30 -0.71
C THR A 59 -73.70 -4.04 -1.34
N ASP A 60 -73.75 -4.33 -2.65
CA ASP A 60 -72.73 -5.13 -3.32
C ASP A 60 -71.53 -4.28 -3.72
N PHE A 61 -70.44 -4.44 -2.98
CA PHE A 61 -69.14 -3.83 -3.25
C PHE A 61 -68.65 -4.00 -4.70
N GLU A 62 -69.07 -5.08 -5.36
CA GLU A 62 -68.73 -5.36 -6.76
C GLU A 62 -69.30 -4.32 -7.73
N SER A 63 -70.52 -3.85 -7.50
CA SER A 63 -71.17 -2.79 -8.28
C SER A 63 -70.51 -1.42 -8.04
N ILE A 64 -70.12 -1.15 -6.79
CA ILE A 64 -69.45 0.08 -6.37
C ILE A 64 -68.11 0.26 -7.09
N ALA A 65 -67.27 -0.78 -7.07
CA ALA A 65 -65.96 -0.72 -7.69
C ALA A 65 -66.06 -0.60 -9.23
N GLN A 66 -67.02 -1.30 -9.84
CA GLN A 66 -67.27 -1.19 -11.27
C GLN A 66 -67.73 0.23 -11.66
N GLN A 67 -68.59 0.86 -10.86
CA GLN A 67 -69.07 2.22 -11.11
C GLN A 67 -67.98 3.28 -10.92
N LEU A 68 -67.10 3.10 -9.94
CA LEU A 68 -66.01 4.03 -9.64
C LEU A 68 -64.85 3.93 -10.63
N TYR A 69 -64.42 2.71 -10.95
CA TYR A 69 -63.20 2.45 -11.70
C TYR A 69 -63.43 1.93 -13.13
N GLY A 70 -64.67 1.62 -13.51
CA GLY A 70 -64.99 1.06 -14.83
C GLY A 70 -64.45 -0.36 -15.04
N ILE A 71 -63.93 -0.99 -13.99
CA ILE A 71 -63.27 -2.29 -14.00
C ILE A 71 -63.90 -3.12 -12.88
N SER A 72 -64.22 -4.39 -13.15
CA SER A 72 -64.72 -5.28 -12.12
C SER A 72 -63.65 -5.47 -11.02
N PRO A 73 -64.04 -5.59 -9.74
CA PRO A 73 -63.07 -5.83 -8.66
C PRO A 73 -62.20 -7.06 -8.91
N LYS A 74 -62.72 -8.09 -9.59
CA LYS A 74 -61.94 -9.28 -9.98
C LYS A 74 -60.77 -8.89 -10.88
N ASN A 75 -61.03 -8.14 -11.95
CA ASN A 75 -60.00 -7.67 -12.86
C ASN A 75 -59.02 -6.70 -12.18
N LEU A 76 -59.52 -5.84 -11.28
CA LEU A 76 -58.67 -4.94 -10.50
C LEU A 76 -57.71 -5.72 -9.59
N ASN A 77 -58.21 -6.74 -8.90
CA ASN A 77 -57.39 -7.63 -8.07
C ASN A 77 -56.36 -8.40 -8.90
N GLU A 78 -56.72 -8.89 -10.08
CA GLU A 78 -55.78 -9.54 -11.00
C GLU A 78 -54.66 -8.58 -11.42
N ILE A 79 -54.99 -7.33 -11.77
CA ILE A 79 -54.01 -6.30 -12.11
C ILE A 79 -53.08 -6.01 -10.93
N ILE A 80 -53.63 -5.88 -9.71
CA ILE A 80 -52.84 -5.66 -8.50
C ILE A 80 -51.88 -6.84 -8.26
N CYS A 81 -52.37 -8.08 -8.40
CA CYS A 81 -51.55 -9.28 -8.29
C CYS A 81 -50.43 -9.32 -9.33
N LEU A 82 -50.71 -8.97 -10.59
CA LEU A 82 -49.70 -8.91 -11.66
C LEU A 82 -48.62 -7.86 -11.37
N ILE A 83 -49.03 -6.66 -10.93
CA ILE A 83 -48.09 -5.58 -10.56
C ILE A 83 -47.23 -6.02 -9.37
N SER A 84 -47.85 -6.63 -8.36
CA SER A 84 -47.14 -7.15 -7.17
C SER A 84 -46.10 -8.21 -7.57
N ASN A 85 -46.49 -9.17 -8.40
CA ASN A 85 -45.60 -10.23 -8.89
C ASN A 85 -44.46 -9.67 -9.75
N PHE A 86 -44.75 -8.69 -10.62
CA PHE A 86 -43.73 -8.03 -11.41
C PHE A 86 -42.71 -7.30 -10.52
N ASN A 87 -43.19 -6.52 -9.54
CA ASN A 87 -42.33 -5.79 -8.60
C ASN A 87 -41.47 -6.74 -7.76
N GLN A 88 -42.05 -7.84 -7.27
CA GLN A 88 -41.31 -8.86 -6.55
C GLN A 88 -40.22 -9.50 -7.42
N LYS A 89 -40.53 -9.81 -8.69
CA LYS A 89 -39.54 -10.36 -9.63
C LYS A 89 -38.41 -9.38 -9.92
N GLN A 90 -38.72 -8.09 -10.08
CA GLN A 90 -37.70 -7.05 -10.27
C GLN A 90 -36.79 -6.92 -9.04
N GLN A 91 -37.36 -6.98 -7.84
CA GLN A 91 -36.58 -6.95 -6.61
C GLN A 91 -35.61 -8.14 -6.52
N LEU A 92 -36.07 -9.36 -6.80
CA LEU A 92 -35.23 -10.56 -6.78
C LEU A 92 -34.09 -10.49 -7.82
N LEU A 93 -34.36 -9.94 -9.02
CA LEU A 93 -33.34 -9.74 -10.04
C LEU A 93 -32.28 -8.72 -9.58
N TYR A 94 -32.71 -7.64 -8.94
CA TYR A 94 -31.81 -6.64 -8.37
C TYR A 94 -30.93 -7.23 -7.26
N GLU A 95 -31.51 -7.99 -6.34
CA GLU A 95 -30.78 -8.67 -5.26
C GLU A 95 -29.78 -9.68 -5.81
N SER A 96 -30.17 -10.48 -6.81
CA SER A 96 -29.30 -11.44 -7.49
C SER A 96 -28.11 -10.74 -8.16
N LYS A 97 -28.36 -9.63 -8.86
CA LYS A 97 -27.29 -8.83 -9.47
C LYS A 97 -26.33 -8.27 -8.42
N LEU A 98 -26.85 -7.73 -7.33
CA LEU A 98 -26.04 -7.20 -6.23
C LEU A 98 -25.17 -8.30 -5.60
N GLN A 99 -25.74 -9.49 -5.37
CA GLN A 99 -24.98 -10.64 -4.86
C GLN A 99 -23.88 -11.10 -5.82
N HIS A 100 -24.17 -11.14 -7.12
CA HIS A 100 -23.17 -11.46 -8.14
C HIS A 100 -22.02 -10.47 -8.14
N ASP A 101 -22.32 -9.17 -8.14
CA ASP A 101 -21.31 -8.10 -8.15
C ASP A 101 -20.46 -8.15 -6.88
N ASN A 102 -21.06 -8.42 -5.72
CA ASN A 102 -20.35 -8.63 -4.48
C ASN A 102 -19.39 -9.83 -4.56
N ARG A 103 -19.81 -10.98 -5.11
CA ARG A 103 -18.94 -12.16 -5.30
C ARG A 103 -17.78 -11.88 -6.24
N VAL A 104 -18.01 -11.13 -7.33
CA VAL A 104 -16.95 -10.74 -8.26
C VAL A 104 -15.95 -9.80 -7.58
N ASN A 105 -16.43 -8.84 -6.80
CA ASN A 105 -15.59 -7.90 -6.06
C ASN A 105 -14.78 -8.61 -4.96
N GLU A 106 -15.38 -9.55 -4.24
CA GLU A 106 -14.71 -10.37 -3.25
C GLU A 106 -13.58 -11.21 -3.88
N LYS A 107 -13.84 -11.86 -5.02
CA LYS A 107 -12.80 -12.58 -5.78
C LYS A 107 -11.65 -11.66 -6.19
N LYS A 108 -11.95 -10.46 -6.71
CA LYS A 108 -10.93 -9.46 -7.07
C LYS A 108 -10.11 -9.01 -5.86
N LEU A 109 -10.76 -8.81 -4.71
CA LEU A 109 -10.10 -8.43 -3.47
C LEU A 109 -9.20 -9.55 -2.96
N ASN A 110 -9.66 -10.80 -3.01
CA ASN A 110 -8.88 -11.96 -2.61
C ASN A 110 -7.64 -12.15 -3.49
N VAL A 111 -7.76 -11.98 -4.81
CA VAL A 111 -6.58 -11.99 -5.71
C VAL A 111 -5.56 -10.91 -5.32
N LYS A 112 -6.01 -9.68 -5.02
CA LYS A 112 -5.11 -8.62 -4.55
C LYS A 112 -4.46 -8.96 -3.22
N TYR A 113 -5.21 -9.55 -2.29
CA TYR A 113 -4.71 -9.99 -1.00
C TYR A 113 -3.61 -11.05 -1.15
N GLN A 114 -3.84 -12.07 -1.99
CA GLN A 114 -2.83 -13.08 -2.31
C GLN A 114 -1.57 -12.50 -2.95
N GLN A 115 -1.72 -11.51 -3.84
CA GLN A 115 -0.57 -10.80 -4.41
C GLN A 115 0.25 -10.05 -3.34
N VAL A 116 -0.40 -9.44 -2.35
CA VAL A 116 0.29 -8.77 -1.24
C VAL A 116 1.03 -9.78 -0.37
N ILE A 117 0.42 -10.93 -0.07
CA ILE A 117 1.07 -12.02 0.68
C ILE A 117 2.31 -12.53 -0.06
N SER A 118 2.20 -12.83 -1.35
CA SER A 118 3.32 -13.29 -2.17
C SER A 118 4.47 -12.30 -2.17
N LYS A 119 4.20 -10.99 -2.35
CA LYS A 119 5.24 -9.96 -2.27
C LYS A 119 5.87 -9.86 -0.88
N ALA A 120 5.07 -9.99 0.19
CA ALA A 120 5.60 -9.99 1.55
C ALA A 120 6.54 -11.18 1.80
N PHE A 121 6.24 -12.34 1.21
CA PHE A 121 7.13 -13.51 1.26
C PHE A 121 8.45 -13.25 0.52
N ASP A 122 8.40 -12.68 -0.68
CA ASP A 122 9.60 -12.32 -1.45
C ASP A 122 10.49 -11.32 -0.69
N TYR A 123 9.90 -10.30 -0.05
CA TYR A 123 10.64 -9.36 0.77
C TYR A 123 11.29 -10.01 1.99
N ARG A 124 10.63 -10.97 2.65
CA ARG A 124 11.24 -11.76 3.74
C ARG A 124 12.44 -12.54 3.24
N LYS A 125 12.31 -13.20 2.08
CA LYS A 125 13.41 -13.95 1.45
C LYS A 125 14.60 -13.05 1.13
N GLN A 126 14.37 -11.87 0.55
CA GLN A 126 15.42 -10.89 0.26
C GLN A 126 16.10 -10.39 1.54
N ARG A 127 15.33 -10.06 2.58
CA ARG A 127 15.87 -9.66 3.88
C ARG A 127 16.79 -10.73 4.47
N ASP A 128 16.38 -11.99 4.39
CA ASP A 128 17.17 -13.10 4.94
C ASP A 128 18.45 -13.34 4.13
N GLN A 129 18.41 -13.16 2.79
CA GLN A 129 19.61 -13.17 1.94
C GLN A 129 20.59 -12.07 2.33
N VAL A 130 20.11 -10.82 2.46
CA VAL A 130 20.94 -9.68 2.87
C VAL A 130 21.53 -9.90 4.27
N LYS A 131 20.76 -10.46 5.20
CA LYS A 131 21.23 -10.80 6.54
C LYS A 131 22.38 -11.80 6.50
N ASN A 132 22.27 -12.85 5.67
CA ASN A 132 23.31 -13.87 5.52
C ASN A 132 24.57 -13.30 4.85
N GLU A 133 24.42 -12.43 3.84
CA GLU A 133 25.55 -11.74 3.21
C GLU A 133 26.26 -10.83 4.21
N LEU A 134 25.52 -10.06 5.01
CA LEU A 134 26.07 -9.20 6.05
C LEU A 134 26.86 -10.01 7.09
N GLU A 135 26.38 -11.19 7.48
CA GLU A 135 27.10 -12.08 8.38
C GLU A 135 28.41 -12.60 7.77
N LYS A 136 28.41 -12.93 6.47
CA LYS A 136 29.63 -13.33 5.75
C LYS A 136 30.66 -12.20 5.74
N TYR A 137 30.24 -10.99 5.38
CA TYR A 137 31.12 -9.82 5.39
C TYR A 137 31.65 -9.49 6.77
N LYS A 138 30.83 -9.68 7.82
CA LYS A 138 31.28 -9.50 9.20
C LYS A 138 32.40 -10.48 9.55
N LYS A 139 32.25 -11.76 9.23
CA LYS A 139 33.29 -12.80 9.47
C LYS A 139 34.58 -12.52 8.68
N GLU A 140 34.44 -12.10 7.42
CA GLU A 140 35.60 -11.73 6.59
C GLU A 140 36.34 -10.51 7.16
N ASN A 141 35.59 -9.51 7.62
CA ASN A 141 36.17 -8.32 8.25
C ASN A 141 36.90 -8.66 9.56
N GLU A 142 36.32 -9.52 10.41
CA GLU A 142 36.97 -10.02 11.64
C GLU A 142 38.28 -10.77 11.30
N LYS A 143 38.30 -11.57 10.22
CA LYS A 143 39.51 -12.26 9.76
C LYS A 143 40.59 -11.27 9.28
N LEU A 144 40.21 -10.29 8.46
CA LEU A 144 41.14 -9.25 7.98
C LEU A 144 41.68 -8.39 9.13
N GLU A 145 40.86 -8.14 10.16
CA GLU A 145 41.29 -7.44 11.36
C GLU A 145 42.35 -8.25 12.13
N LEU A 146 42.16 -9.57 12.27
CA LEU A 146 43.14 -10.47 12.86
C LEU A 146 44.45 -10.51 12.06
N GLU A 147 44.38 -10.65 10.73
CA GLU A 147 45.56 -10.63 9.86
C GLU A 147 46.31 -9.30 9.97
N ASN A 148 45.59 -8.17 10.02
CA ASN A 148 46.21 -6.86 10.24
C ASN A 148 46.89 -6.75 11.61
N GLN A 149 46.32 -7.34 12.66
CA GLN A 149 46.97 -7.39 13.98
C GLN A 149 48.25 -8.23 13.94
N GLN A 150 48.25 -9.37 13.22
CA GLN A 150 49.44 -10.20 13.03
C GLN A 150 50.54 -9.46 12.27
N PHE A 151 50.19 -8.73 11.20
CA PHE A 151 51.17 -7.91 10.46
C PHE A 151 51.77 -6.80 11.33
N LYS A 152 50.95 -6.13 12.16
CA LYS A 152 51.45 -5.13 13.10
C LYS A 152 52.45 -5.73 14.09
N ALA A 153 52.18 -6.93 14.62
CA ALA A 153 53.09 -7.64 15.51
C ALA A 153 54.42 -8.00 14.83
N LEU A 154 54.37 -8.53 13.59
CA LEU A 154 55.57 -8.86 12.80
C LEU A 154 56.42 -7.62 12.50
N ILE A 155 55.80 -6.50 12.16
CA ILE A 155 56.51 -5.23 11.94
C ILE A 155 57.23 -4.80 13.22
N GLN A 156 56.55 -4.87 14.37
CA GLN A 156 57.12 -4.51 15.66
C GLN A 156 58.32 -5.41 16.04
N GLU A 157 58.22 -6.72 15.79
CA GLU A 157 59.32 -7.67 16.00
C GLU A 157 60.52 -7.35 15.10
N TYR A 158 60.27 -7.08 13.82
CA TYR A 158 61.32 -6.70 12.87
C TYR A 158 62.02 -5.40 13.29
N GLU A 159 61.27 -4.40 13.75
CA GLU A 159 61.84 -3.15 14.28
C GLU A 159 62.70 -3.39 15.52
N GLN A 160 62.28 -4.28 16.43
CA GLN A 160 63.08 -4.66 17.61
C GLN A 160 64.36 -5.39 17.21
N ASN A 161 64.29 -6.37 16.31
CA ASN A 161 65.46 -7.10 15.81
C ASN A 161 66.44 -6.18 15.06
N SER A 162 65.91 -5.21 14.30
CA SER A 162 66.71 -4.18 13.64
C SER A 162 67.46 -3.30 14.65
N LYS A 163 66.79 -2.87 15.73
CA LYS A 163 67.43 -2.12 16.83
C LYS A 163 68.53 -2.94 17.50
N GLN A 164 68.25 -4.19 17.89
CA GLN A 164 69.24 -5.08 18.49
C GLN A 164 70.47 -5.29 17.60
N THR A 165 70.25 -5.49 16.28
CA THR A 165 71.34 -5.66 15.31
C THR A 165 72.20 -4.41 15.21
N LYS A 166 71.57 -3.21 15.17
CA LYS A 166 72.30 -1.93 15.19
C LYS A 166 73.13 -1.78 16.46
N ASP A 167 72.60 -2.16 17.63
CA ASP A 167 73.31 -2.09 18.91
C ASP A 167 74.51 -3.07 18.97
N ILE A 168 74.40 -4.25 18.35
CA ILE A 168 75.50 -5.22 18.24
C ILE A 168 76.60 -4.65 17.32
N ILE A 169 76.24 -4.12 16.16
CA ILE A 169 77.19 -3.51 15.22
C ILE A 169 77.93 -2.35 15.89
N LEU A 170 77.22 -1.48 16.62
CA LEU A 170 77.81 -0.36 17.35
C LEU A 170 78.85 -0.84 18.38
N ARG A 171 78.52 -1.87 19.16
CA ARG A 171 79.45 -2.49 20.13
C ARG A 171 80.68 -3.08 19.47
N MET A 172 80.50 -3.83 18.37
CA MET A 172 81.64 -4.38 17.62
C MET A 172 82.56 -3.29 17.06
N GLN A 173 82.00 -2.18 16.57
CA GLN A 173 82.79 -1.04 16.08
C GLN A 173 83.57 -0.35 17.21
N GLN A 174 82.97 -0.19 18.39
CA GLN A 174 83.66 0.32 19.58
C GLN A 174 84.83 -0.60 19.99
N GLU A 175 84.60 -1.90 20.10
CA GLU A 175 85.65 -2.87 20.43
C GLU A 175 86.80 -2.87 19.42
N GLN A 176 86.53 -2.71 18.13
CA GLN A 176 87.58 -2.60 17.11
C GLN A 176 88.38 -1.30 17.23
N SER A 177 87.73 -0.18 17.59
CA SER A 177 88.42 1.09 17.81
C SER A 177 89.37 1.04 19.01
N GLU A 178 88.97 0.37 20.10
CA GLU A 178 89.80 0.16 21.29
C GLU A 178 91.00 -0.77 21.00
N LYS A 179 90.79 -1.85 20.23
CA LYS A 179 91.89 -2.74 19.82
C LYS A 179 92.89 -2.04 18.91
N ASN A 180 92.43 -1.17 18.02
CA ASN A 180 93.30 -0.40 17.13
C ASN A 180 94.08 0.70 17.87
N SER A 181 93.55 1.31 18.93
CA SER A 181 94.30 2.28 19.75
C SER A 181 95.45 1.62 20.55
N ILE A 182 95.38 0.32 20.81
CA ILE A 182 96.44 -0.43 21.48
C ILE A 182 97.58 -0.78 20.49
N ILE A 183 97.25 -1.10 19.24
CA ILE A 183 98.25 -1.49 18.22
C ILE A 183 98.92 -0.26 17.57
N SER A 184 98.28 0.92 17.52
CA SER A 184 98.90 2.13 16.94
C SER A 184 99.98 2.78 17.80
N SER A 185 100.41 2.16 18.91
CA SER A 185 101.46 2.68 19.79
C SER A 185 102.86 2.11 19.52
N LYS A 186 103.03 1.11 18.64
CA LYS A 186 104.36 0.63 18.20
C LYS A 186 104.38 0.25 16.71
N LEU A 187 105.14 1.05 15.95
CA LEU A 187 105.63 0.84 14.57
C LEU A 187 104.59 0.82 13.43
N PHE A 188 104.52 1.88 12.60
CA PHE A 188 105.15 1.93 11.26
C PHE A 188 104.79 3.24 10.51
N SER A 189 105.68 3.56 9.56
CA SER A 189 105.82 4.79 8.77
C SER A 189 104.80 4.91 7.61
N PRO A 190 104.77 6.06 6.89
CA PRO A 190 103.78 6.34 5.86
C PRO A 190 104.21 5.81 4.49
N GLN A 191 103.41 4.94 3.88
CA GLN A 191 103.37 4.79 2.43
C GLN A 191 101.95 4.98 1.90
N THR A 192 101.86 6.02 1.11
CA THR A 192 100.76 6.46 0.25
C THR A 192 100.39 5.44 -0.83
N ASN A 193 99.13 5.53 -1.29
CA ASN A 193 98.60 5.01 -2.56
C ASN A 193 98.28 3.52 -2.63
N GLN A 194 97.05 3.13 -2.21
CA GLN A 194 96.25 2.10 -2.93
C GLN A 194 94.77 1.98 -2.52
N VAL A 195 94.26 2.78 -1.58
CA VAL A 195 92.87 2.65 -1.07
C VAL A 195 91.81 3.42 -1.89
N LYS A 196 92.09 3.73 -3.16
CA LYS A 196 91.08 4.27 -4.11
C LYS A 196 90.34 3.20 -4.92
N GLN A 197 90.69 1.91 -4.79
CA GLN A 197 90.07 0.83 -5.56
C GLN A 197 88.97 0.04 -4.83
N LEU A 198 88.87 0.07 -3.50
CA LEU A 198 87.87 -0.70 -2.76
C LEU A 198 86.52 0.01 -2.55
N PHE A 199 86.45 1.33 -2.74
CA PHE A 199 85.18 2.08 -2.68
C PHE A 199 84.33 1.98 -3.97
N LYS A 200 84.82 1.33 -5.02
CA LYS A 200 84.04 1.08 -6.24
C LYS A 200 83.18 -0.19 -6.19
N GLN A 201 83.39 -1.10 -5.23
CA GLN A 201 82.56 -2.31 -5.11
C GLN A 201 81.28 -2.08 -4.28
N ASN A 202 81.23 -1.08 -3.39
CA ASN A 202 80.00 -0.73 -2.65
C ASN A 202 79.01 0.13 -3.44
N ALA A 203 79.38 0.61 -4.64
CA ALA A 203 78.43 1.25 -5.56
C ALA A 203 77.52 0.23 -6.28
N PHE A 204 77.84 -1.07 -6.22
CA PHE A 204 77.05 -2.12 -6.85
C PHE A 204 75.82 -2.54 -6.02
N GLU A 205 75.88 -2.45 -4.68
CA GLU A 205 74.75 -2.78 -3.80
C GLU A 205 73.67 -1.68 -3.77
N VAL A 206 74.05 -0.40 -3.92
CA VAL A 206 73.08 0.71 -4.05
C VAL A 206 72.30 0.63 -5.37
N SER A 207 72.93 0.10 -6.43
CA SER A 207 72.28 -0.14 -7.73
C SER A 207 71.26 -1.30 -7.67
N SER A 208 71.57 -2.38 -6.95
CA SER A 208 70.67 -3.54 -6.82
C SER A 208 69.38 -3.19 -6.07
N ASN A 209 69.47 -2.36 -5.03
CA ASN A 209 68.29 -1.85 -4.31
C ASN A 209 67.44 -0.89 -5.16
N ALA A 210 68.06 -0.06 -6.01
CA ALA A 210 67.33 0.80 -6.94
C ALA A 210 66.56 -0.01 -8.01
N VAL A 211 67.12 -1.12 -8.48
CA VAL A 211 66.45 -2.05 -9.42
C VAL A 211 65.28 -2.77 -8.74
N LEU A 212 65.44 -3.20 -7.48
CA LEU A 212 64.35 -3.81 -6.70
C LEU A 212 63.22 -2.82 -6.42
N GLN A 213 63.54 -1.57 -6.02
CA GLN A 213 62.51 -0.54 -5.83
C GLN A 213 61.79 -0.17 -7.13
N LYS A 214 62.49 -0.11 -8.26
CA LYS A 214 61.83 0.08 -9.57
C LYS A 214 60.87 -1.07 -9.90
N LYS A 215 61.26 -2.33 -9.68
CA LYS A 215 60.38 -3.50 -9.90
C LYS A 215 59.18 -3.53 -8.94
N LEU A 216 59.34 -3.04 -7.72
CA LEU A 216 58.25 -2.94 -6.75
C LEU A 216 57.26 -1.84 -7.16
N ASN A 217 57.77 -0.67 -7.57
CA ASN A 217 56.94 0.45 -8.02
C ASN A 217 56.18 0.14 -9.31
N THR A 218 56.76 -0.61 -10.25
CA THR A 218 56.02 -1.08 -11.44
C THR A 218 54.90 -2.05 -11.07
N LYS A 219 55.14 -3.00 -10.15
CA LYS A 219 54.09 -3.91 -9.66
C LYS A 219 52.97 -3.18 -8.93
N ILE A 220 53.28 -2.14 -8.16
CA ILE A 220 52.28 -1.31 -7.48
C ILE A 220 51.44 -0.56 -8.51
N ASN A 221 52.06 0.07 -9.50
CA ASN A 221 51.35 0.79 -10.56
C ASN A 221 50.45 -0.13 -11.40
N ASP A 222 50.91 -1.35 -11.72
CA ASP A 222 50.10 -2.33 -12.44
C ASP A 222 48.88 -2.76 -11.62
N LYS A 223 49.03 -2.93 -10.31
CA LYS A 223 47.92 -3.27 -9.40
C LYS A 223 46.91 -2.11 -9.28
N PHE A 224 47.37 -0.87 -9.25
CA PHE A 224 46.49 0.31 -9.31
C PHE A 224 45.74 0.43 -10.64
N ALA A 225 46.38 0.12 -11.76
CA ALA A 225 45.74 0.10 -13.08
C ALA A 225 44.64 -0.98 -13.16
N GLN A 226 44.88 -2.17 -12.60
CA GLN A 226 43.88 -3.24 -12.51
C GLN A 226 42.68 -2.84 -11.64
N LEU A 227 42.91 -2.25 -10.46
CA LEU A 227 41.83 -1.77 -9.60
C LEU A 227 41.00 -0.66 -10.26
N LYS A 228 41.64 0.21 -11.06
CA LYS A 228 40.93 1.23 -11.83
C LYS A 228 40.02 0.63 -12.89
N LYS A 229 40.47 -0.42 -13.60
CA LYS A 229 39.63 -1.17 -14.57
C LYS A 229 38.43 -1.82 -13.90
N ILE A 230 38.64 -2.54 -12.79
CA ILE A 230 37.55 -3.19 -12.03
C ILE A 230 36.50 -2.15 -11.56
N ARG A 231 36.96 -0.96 -11.12
CA ARG A 231 36.05 0.12 -10.71
C ARG A 231 35.22 0.68 -11.88
N GLU A 232 35.79 0.78 -13.07
CA GLU A 232 35.08 1.23 -14.26
C GLU A 232 34.10 0.17 -14.79
N GLU A 233 34.47 -1.11 -14.74
CA GLU A 233 33.59 -2.23 -15.09
C GLU A 233 32.38 -2.31 -14.14
N ASN A 234 32.61 -2.21 -12.82
CA ASN A 234 31.53 -2.16 -11.84
C ASN A 234 30.62 -0.94 -12.01
N LYS A 235 31.16 0.22 -12.43
CA LYS A 235 30.33 1.40 -12.75
C LYS A 235 29.46 1.18 -13.99
N LYS A 236 29.91 0.40 -14.97
CA LYS A 236 29.11 0.05 -16.16
C LYS A 236 27.99 -0.93 -15.79
N GLU A 237 28.26 -1.92 -14.96
CA GLU A 237 27.23 -2.87 -14.49
C GLU A 237 26.13 -2.20 -13.65
N ILE A 238 26.49 -1.23 -12.81
CA ILE A 238 25.52 -0.45 -12.01
C ILE A 238 24.58 0.38 -12.90
N ASN A 239 25.06 0.85 -14.06
CA ASN A 239 24.26 1.64 -15.00
C ASN A 239 23.49 0.79 -16.03
N LEU A 240 23.81 -0.49 -16.18
CA LEU A 240 23.16 -1.42 -17.12
C LEU A 240 22.04 -2.26 -16.50
N LYS A 241 21.84 -2.21 -15.18
CA LYS A 241 20.58 -2.67 -14.59
C LYS A 241 19.57 -1.52 -14.70
N PRO A 242 18.60 -1.57 -15.64
CA PRO A 242 17.50 -0.63 -15.62
C PRO A 242 16.82 -0.80 -14.26
N THR A 243 16.91 0.22 -13.42
CA THR A 243 16.02 0.39 -12.28
C THR A 243 14.63 0.52 -12.85
N SER A 244 13.99 -0.63 -13.12
CA SER A 244 12.58 -0.68 -13.41
C SER A 244 11.88 -0.05 -12.21
N LYS A 245 11.27 1.10 -12.48
CA LYS A 245 10.27 1.75 -11.65
C LYS A 245 10.83 2.35 -10.35
N LYS A 246 11.35 3.57 -10.48
CA LYS A 246 11.02 4.63 -9.51
C LYS A 246 9.49 4.70 -9.41
N ASN A 247 8.91 3.90 -8.50
CA ASN A 247 7.60 4.18 -7.96
C ASN A 247 7.76 5.35 -6.99
N THR A 248 7.91 6.56 -7.55
CA THR A 248 7.45 7.77 -6.88
C THR A 248 5.96 7.62 -6.69
N PHE A 249 5.56 7.09 -5.53
CA PHE A 249 4.21 7.27 -5.00
C PHE A 249 4.06 8.74 -4.65
N SER A 250 3.86 9.59 -5.67
CA SER A 250 3.10 10.82 -5.48
C SER A 250 1.67 10.37 -5.22
N LEU A 251 1.27 10.38 -3.95
CA LEU A 251 -0.13 10.43 -3.54
C LEU A 251 -0.71 11.75 -4.05
N GLU A 252 -0.99 11.84 -5.35
CA GLU A 252 -2.00 12.76 -5.85
C GLU A 252 -3.32 12.35 -5.20
N LYS A 253 -3.67 13.05 -4.12
CA LYS A 253 -5.03 13.14 -3.62
C LYS A 253 -5.90 13.69 -4.74
N LYS A 254 -6.34 12.83 -5.66
CA LYS A 254 -7.53 13.12 -6.47
C LYS A 254 -8.67 13.30 -5.48
N ARG A 255 -9.07 14.56 -5.26
CA ARG A 255 -10.34 14.90 -4.61
C ARG A 255 -11.42 14.22 -5.43
N ILE A 256 -11.94 13.11 -4.91
CA ILE A 256 -13.18 12.53 -5.40
C ILE A 256 -14.25 13.60 -5.17
N PRO A 257 -14.96 14.09 -6.20
CA PRO A 257 -16.09 14.96 -5.97
C PRO A 257 -17.09 14.20 -5.11
N ILE A 258 -17.38 14.76 -3.94
CA ILE A 258 -18.44 14.29 -3.05
C ILE A 258 -19.74 14.46 -3.85
N LEU A 259 -20.17 13.38 -4.49
CA LEU A 259 -21.55 13.22 -4.92
C LEU A 259 -22.38 13.21 -3.65
N GLN A 260 -22.99 14.36 -3.36
CA GLN A 260 -24.00 14.52 -2.33
C GLN A 260 -25.08 13.46 -2.59
N SER A 261 -25.09 12.44 -1.74
CA SER A 261 -26.17 11.47 -1.71
C SER A 261 -27.41 12.18 -1.15
N PRO A 262 -28.62 11.93 -1.68
CA PRO A 262 -29.83 12.51 -1.13
C PRO A 262 -29.97 12.10 0.34
N VAL A 263 -30.33 13.07 1.17
CA VAL A 263 -30.61 12.92 2.60
C VAL A 263 -31.73 11.91 2.77
N VAL A 264 -31.38 10.65 3.04
CA VAL A 264 -32.33 9.65 3.54
C VAL A 264 -32.30 9.73 5.06
N ASN A 265 -33.29 10.42 5.62
CA ASN A 265 -33.59 10.37 7.06
C ASN A 265 -33.89 8.93 7.45
N ARG A 266 -32.89 8.23 8.01
CA ARG A 266 -33.11 6.95 8.72
C ARG A 266 -33.21 7.24 10.22
N PRO A 267 -34.21 6.68 10.92
CA PRO A 267 -34.27 6.77 12.37
C PRO A 267 -33.08 6.03 13.00
N MET A 268 -32.41 6.68 13.95
CA MET A 268 -31.33 6.11 14.74
C MET A 268 -31.85 4.95 15.61
N PHE A 269 -31.47 3.73 15.27
CA PHE A 269 -31.49 2.60 16.20
C PHE A 269 -30.17 2.61 16.98
N THR A 270 -30.23 3.07 18.24
CA THR A 270 -29.13 2.93 19.20
C THR A 270 -29.16 1.53 19.80
N SER A 271 -28.39 0.60 19.21
CA SER A 271 -28.07 -0.67 19.87
C SER A 271 -26.73 -0.55 20.61
N PRO A 272 -26.65 -0.92 21.90
CA PRO A 272 -25.40 -0.87 22.63
C PRO A 272 -24.46 -2.00 22.17
N LEU A 273 -23.28 -1.63 21.66
CA LEU A 273 -22.20 -2.55 21.34
C LEU A 273 -21.65 -3.15 22.64
N LYS A 274 -21.88 -4.45 22.86
CA LYS A 274 -21.13 -5.24 23.84
C LYS A 274 -19.69 -5.37 23.35
N SER A 275 -18.76 -4.77 24.09
CA SER A 275 -17.32 -4.92 23.89
C SER A 275 -16.92 -6.38 24.16
N VAL A 276 -16.48 -7.09 23.12
CA VAL A 276 -15.82 -8.38 23.25
C VAL A 276 -14.34 -8.11 23.53
N VAL A 277 -13.92 -8.36 24.76
CA VAL A 277 -12.50 -8.38 25.15
C VAL A 277 -11.90 -9.70 24.69
N ILE A 278 -10.91 -9.64 23.79
CA ILE A 278 -10.12 -10.79 23.37
C ILE A 278 -8.87 -10.84 24.26
N PRO A 279 -8.67 -11.89 25.08
CA PRO A 279 -7.44 -12.00 25.87
C PRO A 279 -6.26 -12.39 24.97
N PHE A 280 -5.18 -11.61 25.04
CA PHE A 280 -3.87 -11.97 24.51
C PHE A 280 -3.22 -13.00 25.44
N THR A 281 -2.96 -14.21 24.93
CA THR A 281 -2.01 -15.16 25.53
C THR A 281 -0.65 -15.01 24.85
N PRO A 282 0.45 -14.74 25.58
CA PRO A 282 1.79 -14.75 25.01
C PRO A 282 2.32 -16.19 24.86
N ILE A 283 3.02 -16.45 23.76
CA ILE A 283 3.98 -17.56 23.59
C ILE A 283 5.36 -16.92 23.38
#